data_AF-C4K751-F1
#
_entry.id   AF-C4K751-F1
#
_cell.length_a   1.000
_cell.length_b   1.000
_cell.length_c   1.000
_cell.angle_alpha   90.00
_cell.angle_beta   90.00
_cell.angle_gamma   90.00
#
_symmetry.space_group_name_H-M   'P 1'
#
loop_
_entity.id
_entity.type
_entity.pdbx_description
1 polymer ?
#
loop_
_entity_poly.entity_id
_entity_poly.type
_entity_poly.pdbx_seq_one_letter_code
_entity_poly.pdbx_strand_id
1 'polypeptide(L)'
;MNTHFSFKKMTLTLLLLTFGLGEVGAILTKTKRHIQGEIPKLKNKNNQDGVDLSTTATDNFKIGDELILSYRYSDPDRDEDDSTTTVIWYSIINGETKKISTSHIKNKSANSTGNGESKLEITSATEGASNFKVSITATSKSGDPNSGESFVINDIFKNPYGDSISNKIEKNLSLKGSIAGIYDSKDKSFSKNLINEEEQIKVGETYVFRLWSGADKNVDLTSKVKYEWRLLGQSASDNITAPPEGFKTKIFNRDFIVPNNEEAKKITNSKDGAQGFNLAVDWK
;
A
#
# COMPACT_ATOMS: atom_id res chain seq x y z
N MET A 1 51.44 68.05 -74.56
CA MET A 1 50.80 67.99 -75.89
C MET A 1 49.43 67.39 -75.70
N ASN A 2 48.39 68.22 -75.72
CA ASN A 2 46.99 67.78 -75.60
C ASN A 2 46.54 67.21 -76.95
N THR A 3 45.95 66.01 -76.96
CA THR A 3 45.11 65.55 -78.08
C THR A 3 43.85 64.89 -77.52
N HIS A 4 42.72 65.53 -77.82
CA HIS A 4 41.39 64.96 -77.75
C HIS A 4 41.23 63.86 -78.80
N PHE A 5 40.47 62.81 -78.50
CA PHE A 5 39.73 62.05 -79.52
C PHE A 5 38.34 61.68 -79.01
N SER A 6 37.33 62.01 -79.81
CA SER A 6 35.90 61.85 -79.52
C SER A 6 35.35 60.50 -79.99
N PHE A 7 34.27 60.06 -79.33
CA PHE A 7 33.51 58.83 -79.52
C PHE A 7 32.95 58.58 -80.94
N LYS A 8 32.82 57.28 -81.30
CA LYS A 8 31.81 56.79 -82.25
C LYS A 8 31.03 55.64 -81.64
N LYS A 9 29.70 55.69 -81.79
CA LYS A 9 28.70 54.76 -81.27
C LYS A 9 28.85 53.37 -81.91
N MET A 10 28.99 52.32 -81.11
CA MET A 10 28.59 50.95 -81.50
C MET A 10 27.56 50.44 -80.51
N THR A 11 26.44 49.97 -81.04
CA THR A 11 25.31 49.42 -80.31
C THR A 11 25.45 47.89 -80.25
N LEU A 12 25.06 47.31 -79.10
CA LEU A 12 24.57 45.93 -78.86
C LEU A 12 25.53 44.75 -79.17
N THR A 13 25.84 43.86 -78.24
CA THR A 13 24.87 42.87 -77.73
C THR A 13 25.31 42.33 -76.36
N LEU A 14 24.43 42.48 -75.36
CA LEU A 14 24.55 41.84 -74.06
C LEU A 14 24.15 40.37 -74.21
N LEU A 15 25.13 39.48 -74.41
CA LEU A 15 24.87 38.06 -74.27
C LEU A 15 24.80 37.75 -72.77
N LEU A 16 23.59 37.74 -72.20
CA LEU A 16 23.33 37.02 -70.97
C LEU A 16 23.59 35.53 -71.26
N LEU A 17 24.84 35.10 -71.09
CA LEU A 17 25.08 33.75 -70.62
C LEU A 17 24.55 33.73 -69.19
N THR A 18 23.27 33.43 -69.05
CA THR A 18 22.75 32.83 -67.84
C THR A 18 23.54 31.55 -67.64
N PHE A 19 24.70 31.64 -67.00
CA PHE A 19 25.09 30.60 -66.09
C PHE A 19 23.93 30.53 -65.13
N GLY A 20 23.04 29.56 -65.36
CA GLY A 20 22.13 29.10 -64.34
C GLY A 20 23.02 28.72 -63.18
N LEU A 21 23.19 29.64 -62.23
CA LEU A 21 23.32 29.28 -60.85
C LEU A 21 22.05 28.49 -60.58
N GLY A 22 22.09 27.20 -60.87
CA GLY A 22 21.15 26.28 -60.29
C GLY A 22 21.37 26.48 -58.81
N GLU A 23 20.49 27.25 -58.17
CA GLU A 23 20.34 27.17 -56.75
C GLU A 23 20.00 25.70 -56.50
N VAL A 24 21.01 24.90 -56.16
CA VAL A 24 20.77 23.65 -55.50
C VAL A 24 20.29 24.05 -54.11
N GLY A 25 19.02 24.45 -54.04
CA GLY A 25 18.31 24.53 -52.78
C GLY A 25 18.41 23.17 -52.10
N ALA A 26 18.50 23.15 -50.77
CA ALA A 26 18.49 21.89 -50.04
C ALA A 26 17.22 21.10 -50.39
N ILE A 27 17.35 20.03 -51.17
CA ILE A 27 16.25 19.11 -51.47
C ILE A 27 16.19 18.12 -50.31
N LEU A 28 15.22 18.31 -49.41
CA LEU A 28 14.90 17.32 -48.38
C LEU A 28 14.21 16.13 -49.05
N THR A 29 14.77 14.92 -48.88
CA THR A 29 14.17 13.69 -49.38
C THR A 29 12.83 13.41 -48.70
N LYS A 30 11.92 12.68 -49.35
CA LYS A 30 10.70 12.18 -48.70
C LYS A 30 11.06 11.37 -47.44
N THR A 31 10.22 11.48 -46.41
CA THR A 31 10.43 10.75 -45.14
C THR A 31 10.41 9.23 -45.36
N LYS A 32 11.25 8.52 -44.60
CA LYS A 32 11.12 7.06 -44.38
C LYS A 32 10.16 6.81 -43.21
N ARG A 33 9.91 5.53 -42.88
CA ARG A 33 9.15 5.13 -41.67
C ARG A 33 9.77 5.68 -40.38
N HIS A 34 9.01 5.68 -39.29
CA HIS A 34 9.48 6.14 -37.97
C HIS A 34 10.76 5.39 -37.56
N ILE A 35 11.64 6.08 -36.85
CA ILE A 35 12.79 5.46 -36.19
C ILE A 35 12.25 4.80 -34.93
N GLN A 36 12.54 3.51 -34.75
CA GLN A 36 12.14 2.73 -33.61
C GLN A 36 13.35 2.44 -32.74
N GLY A 37 13.19 2.55 -31.43
CA GLY A 37 14.16 2.16 -30.42
C GLY A 37 14.09 0.68 -30.08
N GLU A 38 14.77 0.31 -29.00
CA GLU A 38 14.79 -1.04 -28.44
C GLU A 38 13.73 -1.22 -27.34
N ILE A 39 13.32 -2.47 -27.14
CA ILE A 39 12.29 -2.81 -26.14
C ILE A 39 12.91 -2.75 -24.73
N PRO A 40 12.28 -2.07 -23.75
CA PRO A 40 12.76 -2.03 -22.38
C PRO A 40 12.66 -3.40 -21.70
N LYS A 41 13.58 -3.69 -20.77
CA LYS A 41 13.67 -4.99 -20.08
C LYS A 41 13.81 -4.83 -18.56
N LEU A 42 13.25 -5.79 -17.83
CA LEU A 42 13.47 -5.96 -16.40
C LEU A 42 14.38 -7.14 -16.15
N LYS A 43 15.39 -6.95 -15.31
CA LYS A 43 16.37 -7.96 -14.94
C LYS A 43 16.35 -8.22 -13.45
N ASN A 44 16.42 -9.49 -13.06
CA ASN A 44 16.65 -9.90 -11.68
C ASN A 44 18.11 -9.64 -11.27
N LYS A 45 18.47 -9.92 -10.02
CA LYS A 45 19.81 -9.74 -9.45
C LYS A 45 20.89 -10.54 -10.19
N ASN A 46 20.51 -11.68 -10.78
CA ASN A 46 21.39 -12.55 -11.55
C ASN A 46 21.53 -12.13 -13.02
N ASN A 47 20.94 -10.99 -13.39
CA ASN A 47 20.98 -10.38 -14.73
C ASN A 47 20.19 -11.15 -15.79
N GLN A 48 19.22 -11.96 -15.36
CA GLN A 48 18.29 -12.68 -16.22
C GLN A 48 16.97 -11.89 -16.32
N ASP A 49 16.21 -12.09 -17.39
CA ASP A 49 14.89 -11.47 -17.52
C ASP A 49 13.99 -11.91 -16.37
N GLY A 50 13.50 -10.94 -15.58
CA GLY A 50 12.73 -11.22 -14.39
C GLY A 50 12.85 -10.19 -13.28
N VAL A 51 12.32 -10.58 -12.12
CA VAL A 51 12.23 -9.76 -10.91
C VAL A 51 12.45 -10.64 -9.68
N ASP A 52 12.93 -10.04 -8.59
CA ASP A 52 13.18 -10.73 -7.31
C ASP A 52 12.14 -10.33 -6.27
N LEU A 53 11.79 -11.26 -5.39
CA LEU A 53 10.93 -11.01 -4.23
C LEU A 53 11.69 -11.16 -2.92
N SER A 54 11.41 -10.26 -1.97
CA SER A 54 11.91 -10.32 -0.60
C SER A 54 10.87 -9.78 0.39
N THR A 55 11.18 -9.82 1.68
CA THR A 55 10.28 -9.38 2.75
C THR A 55 11.06 -8.80 3.93
N THR A 56 10.42 -7.92 4.72
CA THR A 56 10.93 -7.47 6.02
C THR A 56 10.61 -8.44 7.15
N ALA A 57 9.71 -9.41 6.93
CA ALA A 57 9.32 -10.39 7.93
C ALA A 57 10.52 -11.27 8.31
N THR A 58 10.79 -11.40 9.61
CA THR A 58 11.88 -12.25 10.13
C THR A 58 11.43 -13.69 10.37
N ASP A 59 10.13 -13.91 10.58
CA ASP A 59 9.48 -15.19 10.85
C ASP A 59 8.22 -15.35 9.97
N ASN A 60 7.03 -15.35 10.55
CA ASN A 60 5.78 -15.35 9.80
C ASN A 60 5.27 -13.92 9.64
N PHE A 61 4.57 -13.68 8.53
CA PHE A 61 4.05 -12.36 8.20
C PHE A 61 3.09 -11.80 9.27
N LYS A 62 3.30 -10.53 9.61
CA LYS A 62 2.50 -9.73 10.54
C LYS A 62 1.99 -8.47 9.84
N ILE A 63 1.01 -7.82 10.45
CA ILE A 63 0.57 -6.49 10.00
C ILE A 63 1.76 -5.53 10.13
N GLY A 64 1.98 -4.73 9.08
CA GLY A 64 3.10 -3.79 8.97
C GLY A 64 4.35 -4.36 8.31
N ASP A 65 4.45 -5.68 8.11
CA ASP A 65 5.54 -6.24 7.29
C ASP A 65 5.37 -5.83 5.83
N GLU A 66 6.50 -5.73 5.10
CA GLU A 66 6.50 -5.37 3.69
C GLU A 66 6.90 -6.56 2.82
N LEU A 67 6.14 -6.78 1.75
CA LEU A 67 6.52 -7.59 0.59
C LEU A 67 7.19 -6.68 -0.42
N ILE A 68 8.38 -7.06 -0.89
CA ILE A 68 9.21 -6.22 -1.76
C ILE A 68 9.43 -6.95 -3.07
N LEU A 69 9.02 -6.34 -4.18
CA LEU A 69 9.44 -6.69 -5.53
C LEU A 69 10.57 -5.76 -5.92
N SER A 70 11.68 -6.32 -6.42
CA SER A 70 12.83 -5.55 -6.89
C SER A 70 13.27 -6.00 -8.29
N TYR A 71 13.78 -5.05 -9.07
CA TYR A 71 14.26 -5.29 -10.43
C TYR A 71 15.32 -4.27 -10.84
N ARG A 72 16.10 -4.63 -11.85
CA ARG A 72 16.93 -3.69 -12.61
C ARG A 72 16.24 -3.37 -13.92
N TYR A 73 16.15 -2.09 -14.23
CA TYR A 73 15.66 -1.63 -15.52
C TYR A 73 16.83 -1.56 -16.51
N SER A 74 16.60 -2.02 -17.74
CA SER A 74 17.57 -1.97 -18.82
C SER A 74 16.90 -1.50 -20.08
N ASP A 75 17.36 -0.36 -20.59
CA ASP A 75 16.94 0.24 -21.84
C ASP A 75 18.18 0.67 -22.64
N PRO A 76 18.44 0.08 -23.82
CA PRO A 76 19.60 0.41 -24.64
C PRO A 76 19.63 1.86 -25.13
N ASP A 77 18.47 2.49 -25.30
CA ASP A 77 18.30 3.88 -25.70
C ASP A 77 18.39 4.85 -24.52
N ARG A 78 18.50 4.30 -23.31
CA ARG A 78 18.67 5.02 -22.03
C ARG A 78 17.47 5.85 -21.63
N ASP A 79 16.28 5.41 -22.01
CA ASP A 79 15.06 5.99 -21.47
C ASP A 79 14.92 5.76 -19.96
N GLU A 80 14.11 6.59 -19.32
CA GLU A 80 13.78 6.46 -17.90
C GLU A 80 12.76 5.33 -17.66
N ASP A 81 12.89 4.67 -16.51
CA ASP A 81 11.97 3.62 -16.07
C ASP A 81 10.62 4.19 -15.62
N ASP A 82 9.53 3.64 -16.17
CA ASP A 82 8.15 3.89 -15.74
C ASP A 82 7.41 2.59 -15.37
N SER A 83 8.12 1.47 -15.21
CA SER A 83 7.55 0.14 -14.98
C SER A 83 6.72 0.05 -13.71
N THR A 84 7.00 0.89 -12.70
CA THR A 84 6.25 0.90 -11.44
C THR A 84 4.78 1.31 -11.60
N THR A 85 4.41 2.01 -12.68
CA THR A 85 3.01 2.37 -12.97
C THR A 85 2.16 1.15 -13.33
N THR A 86 2.80 0.04 -13.71
CA THR A 86 2.14 -1.21 -14.12
C THR A 86 2.10 -2.26 -13.03
N VAL A 87 2.69 -1.98 -11.86
CA VAL A 87 2.74 -2.95 -10.76
C VAL A 87 1.37 -3.10 -10.14
N ILE A 88 0.90 -4.34 -10.04
CA ILE A 88 -0.35 -4.67 -9.37
C ILE A 88 -0.12 -5.83 -8.42
N TRP A 89 -0.45 -5.61 -7.14
CA TRP A 89 -0.46 -6.65 -6.12
C TRP A 89 -1.87 -7.16 -5.85
N TYR A 90 -1.94 -8.43 -5.48
CA TYR A 90 -3.18 -9.14 -5.15
C TYR A 90 -2.99 -10.00 -3.91
N SER A 91 -4.03 -10.13 -3.10
CA SER A 91 -4.14 -11.14 -2.05
C SER A 91 -5.01 -12.30 -2.53
N ILE A 92 -4.68 -13.52 -2.09
CA ILE A 92 -5.48 -14.72 -2.35
C ILE A 92 -6.15 -15.14 -1.05
N ILE A 93 -7.46 -14.87 -0.92
CA ILE A 93 -8.24 -15.15 0.29
C ILE A 93 -9.30 -16.20 -0.06
N ASN A 94 -9.29 -17.34 0.61
CA ASN A 94 -10.20 -18.46 0.33
C ASN A 94 -10.21 -18.91 -1.15
N GLY A 95 -9.06 -18.80 -1.83
CA GLY A 95 -8.92 -19.10 -3.26
C GLY A 95 -9.35 -17.99 -4.21
N GLU A 96 -9.94 -16.90 -3.70
CA GLU A 96 -10.29 -15.73 -4.51
C GLU A 96 -9.10 -14.76 -4.61
N THR A 97 -8.80 -14.31 -5.84
CA THR A 97 -7.78 -13.28 -6.08
C THR A 97 -8.43 -11.89 -5.96
N LYS A 98 -7.95 -11.07 -5.01
CA LYS A 98 -8.44 -9.71 -4.79
C LYS A 98 -7.31 -8.71 -5.02
N LYS A 99 -7.57 -7.71 -5.85
CA LYS A 99 -6.62 -6.61 -6.09
C LYS A 99 -6.44 -5.80 -4.81
N ILE A 100 -5.20 -5.50 -4.46
CA ILE A 100 -4.87 -4.67 -3.30
C ILE A 100 -4.87 -3.20 -3.72
N SER A 101 -5.35 -2.32 -2.83
CA SER A 101 -5.35 -0.87 -3.03
C SER A 101 -3.93 -0.33 -3.19
N THR A 102 -3.74 0.63 -4.10
CA THR A 102 -2.46 1.31 -4.30
C THR A 102 -2.03 2.17 -3.11
N SER A 103 -2.94 2.50 -2.20
CA SER A 103 -2.63 3.19 -0.95
C SER A 103 -1.67 2.43 -0.02
N HIS A 104 -1.55 1.11 -0.19
CA HIS A 104 -0.63 0.25 0.58
C HIS A 104 0.63 -0.12 -0.22
N ILE A 105 0.85 0.51 -1.36
CA ILE A 105 1.96 0.23 -2.26
C ILE A 105 2.85 1.47 -2.37
N LYS A 106 4.13 1.32 -2.05
CA LYS A 106 5.15 2.35 -2.24
C LYS A 106 6.08 1.91 -3.37
N ASN A 107 6.09 2.71 -4.43
CA ASN A 107 6.87 2.44 -5.63
C ASN A 107 8.07 3.39 -5.73
N LYS A 108 9.15 2.87 -6.29
CA LYS A 108 10.35 3.62 -6.64
C LYS A 108 10.83 3.11 -8.00
N SER A 109 10.79 3.94 -9.04
CA SER A 109 11.37 3.57 -10.34
C SER A 109 12.88 3.38 -10.24
N ALA A 110 13.41 2.50 -11.07
CA ALA A 110 14.85 2.31 -11.22
C ALA A 110 15.51 3.59 -11.74
N ASN A 111 16.79 3.76 -11.42
CA ASN A 111 17.61 4.84 -11.95
C ASN A 111 19.03 4.34 -12.24
N SER A 112 19.92 5.23 -12.69
CA SER A 112 21.27 4.87 -13.13
C SER A 112 22.14 4.19 -12.07
N THR A 113 21.80 4.30 -10.79
CA THR A 113 22.58 3.74 -9.67
C THR A 113 21.77 2.80 -8.78
N GLY A 114 20.48 2.60 -9.05
CA GLY A 114 19.56 1.94 -8.14
C GLY A 114 18.49 1.11 -8.83
N ASN A 115 18.12 0.02 -8.17
CA ASN A 115 17.04 -0.86 -8.58
C ASN A 115 15.68 -0.15 -8.47
N GLY A 116 14.74 -0.59 -9.30
CA GLY A 116 13.33 -0.30 -9.14
C GLY A 116 12.73 -1.21 -8.07
N GLU A 117 11.78 -0.68 -7.31
CA GLU A 117 11.14 -1.38 -6.19
C GLU A 117 9.64 -1.10 -6.14
N SER A 118 8.87 -2.12 -5.77
CA SER A 118 7.48 -1.99 -5.34
C SER A 118 7.32 -2.69 -3.99
N LYS A 119 6.93 -1.93 -2.97
CA LYS A 119 6.75 -2.41 -1.60
C LYS A 119 5.27 -2.42 -1.25
N LEU A 120 4.73 -3.58 -0.95
CA LEU A 120 3.39 -3.77 -0.44
C LEU A 120 3.44 -3.95 1.08
N GLU A 121 2.76 -3.07 1.82
CA GLU A 121 2.55 -3.23 3.26
C GLU A 121 1.41 -4.23 3.53
N ILE A 122 1.67 -5.22 4.39
CA ILE A 122 0.66 -6.17 4.85
C ILE A 122 -0.25 -5.48 5.85
N THR A 123 -1.54 -5.47 5.54
CA THR A 123 -2.57 -4.83 6.36
C THR A 123 -3.66 -5.81 6.75
N SER A 124 -4.56 -5.39 7.64
CA SER A 124 -5.76 -6.15 8.00
C SER A 124 -6.66 -6.50 6.80
N ALA A 125 -6.60 -5.73 5.70
CA ALA A 125 -7.35 -6.04 4.48
C ALA A 125 -6.86 -7.32 3.79
N THR A 126 -5.65 -7.77 4.12
CA THR A 126 -5.03 -9.01 3.62
C THR A 126 -5.15 -10.17 4.61
N GLU A 127 -5.91 -9.99 5.69
CA GLU A 127 -6.19 -11.04 6.66
C GLU A 127 -6.87 -12.25 6.01
N GLY A 128 -6.40 -13.44 6.36
CA GLY A 128 -6.86 -14.70 5.76
C GLY A 128 -6.28 -14.96 4.36
N ALA A 129 -5.34 -14.14 3.89
CA ALA A 129 -4.61 -14.43 2.67
C ALA A 129 -3.78 -15.71 2.85
N SER A 130 -3.96 -16.68 1.97
CA SER A 130 -3.10 -17.86 1.89
C SER A 130 -1.85 -17.59 1.06
N ASN A 131 -1.90 -16.55 0.21
CA ASN A 131 -0.82 -16.19 -0.70
C ASN A 131 -0.99 -14.75 -1.23
N PHE A 132 0.04 -14.25 -1.89
CA PHE A 132 0.00 -13.04 -2.70
C PHE A 132 0.37 -13.34 -4.15
N LYS A 133 -0.09 -12.47 -5.04
CA LYS A 133 0.28 -12.44 -6.45
C LYS A 133 0.74 -11.04 -6.80
N VAL A 134 1.70 -10.93 -7.71
CA VAL A 134 2.14 -9.64 -8.25
C VAL A 134 2.36 -9.72 -9.75
N SER A 135 2.05 -8.63 -10.45
CA SER A 135 2.37 -8.46 -11.87
C SER A 135 3.06 -7.13 -12.11
N ILE A 136 4.00 -7.11 -13.05
CA ILE A 136 4.72 -5.91 -13.50
C ILE A 136 5.03 -6.05 -15.00
N THR A 137 5.05 -4.94 -15.73
CA THR A 137 5.44 -4.88 -17.14
C THR A 137 6.58 -3.88 -17.33
N ALA A 138 7.63 -4.28 -18.05
CA ALA A 138 8.71 -3.37 -18.42
C ALA A 138 8.12 -2.17 -19.19
N THR A 139 8.32 -0.96 -18.68
CA THR A 139 7.76 0.26 -19.29
C THR A 139 8.80 1.35 -19.31
N SER A 140 9.05 1.87 -20.50
CA SER A 140 9.87 3.05 -20.77
C SER A 140 9.00 4.29 -20.73
N LYS A 141 9.52 5.38 -20.17
CA LYS A 141 8.81 6.66 -20.08
C LYS A 141 8.67 7.37 -21.42
N SER A 142 9.65 7.20 -22.32
CA SER A 142 9.75 7.92 -23.61
C SER A 142 10.00 7.04 -24.83
N GLY A 143 10.28 5.76 -24.63
CA GLY A 143 10.68 4.85 -25.70
C GLY A 143 9.56 4.55 -26.70
N ASP A 144 9.95 4.18 -27.91
CA ASP A 144 9.07 3.62 -28.94
C ASP A 144 9.73 2.34 -29.47
N PRO A 145 9.35 1.14 -28.99
CA PRO A 145 8.16 0.86 -28.17
C PRO A 145 8.35 1.18 -26.68
N ASN A 146 7.30 1.66 -26.03
CA ASN A 146 7.34 2.02 -24.60
C ASN A 146 7.11 0.85 -23.64
N SER A 147 6.81 -0.35 -24.14
CA SER A 147 6.42 -1.50 -23.30
C SER A 147 7.13 -2.77 -23.76
N GLY A 148 7.57 -3.56 -22.77
CA GLY A 148 8.24 -4.84 -22.96
C GLY A 148 7.51 -5.99 -22.29
N GLU A 149 8.28 -6.95 -21.76
CA GLU A 149 7.73 -8.18 -21.18
C GLU A 149 6.97 -7.93 -19.86
N SER A 150 5.89 -8.68 -19.67
CA SER A 150 5.12 -8.72 -18.41
C SER A 150 5.49 -9.96 -17.60
N PHE A 151 5.82 -9.76 -16.33
CA PHE A 151 6.09 -10.83 -15.36
C PHE A 151 4.89 -10.97 -14.42
N VAL A 152 4.36 -12.19 -14.29
CA VAL A 152 3.22 -12.51 -13.41
C VAL A 152 3.61 -13.62 -12.45
N ILE A 153 3.76 -13.27 -11.18
CA ILE A 153 4.09 -14.20 -10.11
C ILE A 153 2.79 -14.55 -9.38
N ASN A 154 2.26 -15.74 -9.68
CA ASN A 154 0.99 -16.21 -9.09
C ASN A 154 1.12 -16.68 -7.63
N ASP A 155 2.34 -16.97 -7.20
CA ASP A 155 2.68 -17.46 -5.87
C ASP A 155 4.01 -16.85 -5.44
N ILE A 156 4.00 -15.95 -4.47
CA ILE A 156 5.22 -15.26 -4.00
C ILE A 156 6.26 -16.22 -3.37
N PHE A 157 5.85 -17.43 -2.99
CA PHE A 157 6.74 -18.48 -2.48
C PHE A 157 7.40 -19.29 -3.60
N LYS A 158 6.96 -19.09 -4.86
CA LYS A 158 7.42 -19.83 -6.04
C LYS A 158 7.54 -18.88 -7.24
N ASN A 159 8.42 -17.90 -7.13
CA ASN A 159 8.77 -16.99 -8.22
C ASN A 159 9.63 -17.73 -9.27
N PRO A 160 9.15 -17.91 -10.52
CA PRO A 160 9.95 -18.53 -11.56
C PRO A 160 10.94 -17.56 -12.24
N TYR A 161 10.90 -16.27 -11.92
CA TYR A 161 11.66 -15.21 -12.59
C TYR A 161 12.82 -14.65 -11.75
N GLY A 162 13.04 -15.16 -10.53
CA GLY A 162 14.07 -14.67 -9.61
C GLY A 162 13.89 -15.24 -8.22
N ASP A 163 14.38 -14.52 -7.22
CA ASP A 163 14.24 -14.92 -5.81
C ASP A 163 12.77 -15.01 -5.40
N SER A 164 12.49 -15.99 -4.54
CA SER A 164 11.19 -16.20 -3.90
C SER A 164 11.26 -15.87 -2.41
N ILE A 165 10.11 -15.66 -1.80
CA ILE A 165 9.99 -15.53 -0.36
C ILE A 165 9.91 -16.92 0.29
N SER A 166 10.59 -17.11 1.43
CA SER A 166 10.58 -18.37 2.18
C SER A 166 9.74 -18.32 3.46
N ASN A 167 9.48 -17.12 3.98
CA ASN A 167 8.60 -16.87 5.13
C ASN A 167 7.18 -17.35 4.84
N LYS A 168 6.47 -17.87 5.84
CA LYS A 168 5.09 -18.35 5.66
C LYS A 168 4.11 -17.26 6.08
N ILE A 169 2.96 -17.19 5.40
CA ILE A 169 1.82 -16.42 5.92
C ILE A 169 1.16 -17.29 6.98
N GLU A 170 1.09 -16.78 8.21
CA GLU A 170 0.31 -17.46 9.25
C GLU A 170 -1.17 -17.48 8.85
N LYS A 171 -1.80 -18.65 9.02
CA LYS A 171 -3.23 -18.87 8.67
C LYS A 171 -4.17 -17.89 9.38
N ASN A 172 -3.73 -17.37 10.52
CA ASN A 172 -4.34 -16.23 11.20
C ASN A 172 -3.23 -15.19 11.38
N LEU A 173 -3.32 -14.04 10.72
CA LEU A 173 -2.44 -12.92 11.04
C LEU A 173 -2.59 -12.64 12.54
N SER A 174 -1.54 -12.87 13.31
CA SER A 174 -1.57 -12.76 14.76
C SER A 174 -2.06 -11.36 15.15
N LEU A 175 -3.12 -11.25 15.96
CA LEU A 175 -3.55 -10.00 16.61
C LEU A 175 -2.51 -9.47 17.62
N LYS A 176 -1.31 -10.05 17.64
CA LYS A 176 -0.21 -9.65 18.52
C LYS A 176 0.24 -8.24 18.16
N GLY A 177 0.18 -7.34 19.14
CA GLY A 177 0.38 -5.90 18.93
C GLY A 177 -0.90 -5.08 18.80
N SER A 178 -2.06 -5.75 18.69
CA SER A 178 -3.34 -5.04 18.76
C SER A 178 -3.56 -4.40 20.13
N ILE A 179 -4.23 -3.26 20.13
CA ILE A 179 -4.54 -2.50 21.35
C ILE A 179 -6.04 -2.51 21.57
N ALA A 180 -6.45 -3.18 22.63
CA ALA A 180 -7.82 -3.13 23.13
C ALA A 180 -8.08 -1.77 23.78
N GLY A 181 -9.32 -1.29 23.65
CA GLY A 181 -9.77 -0.10 24.35
C GLY A 181 -11.26 -0.11 24.65
N ILE A 182 -11.60 0.56 25.75
CA ILE A 182 -12.96 0.85 26.17
C ILE A 182 -13.10 2.37 26.11
N TYR A 183 -14.17 2.85 25.49
CA TYR A 183 -14.40 4.28 25.27
C TYR A 183 -15.82 4.64 25.66
N ASP A 184 -16.03 5.87 26.11
CA ASP A 184 -17.38 6.43 26.17
C ASP A 184 -17.96 6.49 24.75
N SER A 185 -19.20 6.05 24.56
CA SER A 185 -19.86 6.07 23.24
C SER A 185 -19.97 7.48 22.62
N LYS A 186 -19.84 8.53 23.44
CA LYS A 186 -19.80 9.93 23.02
C LYS A 186 -18.42 10.35 22.51
N ASP A 187 -17.34 9.65 22.86
CA ASP A 187 -16.00 9.87 22.31
C ASP A 187 -15.92 9.32 20.88
N LYS A 188 -16.22 10.18 19.90
CA LYS A 188 -16.20 9.82 18.48
C LYS A 188 -14.79 9.69 17.90
N SER A 189 -13.77 10.24 18.56
CA SER A 189 -12.37 10.14 18.12
C SER A 189 -11.62 8.98 18.77
N PHE A 190 -12.24 8.27 19.71
CA PHE A 190 -11.61 7.19 20.48
C PHE A 190 -10.27 7.62 21.08
N SER A 191 -10.21 8.87 21.53
CA SER A 191 -8.98 9.51 22.01
C SER A 191 -8.62 9.04 23.41
N LYS A 192 -9.63 8.84 24.27
CA LYS A 192 -9.46 8.46 25.67
C LYS A 192 -9.78 6.99 25.89
N ASN A 193 -8.75 6.14 25.90
CA ASN A 193 -8.92 4.74 26.25
C ASN A 193 -9.06 4.60 27.76
N LEU A 194 -10.19 4.10 28.24
CA LEU A 194 -10.49 3.94 29.67
C LEU A 194 -9.83 2.70 30.30
N ILE A 195 -9.20 1.83 29.50
CA ILE A 195 -8.46 0.69 30.05
C ILE A 195 -7.22 1.23 30.80
N ASN A 196 -7.11 0.86 32.08
CA ASN A 196 -6.07 1.30 33.03
C ASN A 196 -6.15 2.78 33.45
N GLU A 197 -7.24 3.48 33.14
CA GLU A 197 -7.50 4.82 33.65
C GLU A 197 -8.26 4.74 34.99
N GLU A 198 -8.06 5.73 35.87
CA GLU A 198 -8.80 5.84 37.13
C GLU A 198 -10.18 6.50 36.98
N GLU A 199 -10.56 6.87 35.76
CA GLU A 199 -11.84 7.53 35.51
C GLU A 199 -13.02 6.62 35.87
N GLN A 200 -13.91 7.16 36.69
CA GLN A 200 -15.09 6.43 37.14
C GLN A 200 -16.12 6.29 36.02
N ILE A 201 -16.48 5.03 35.77
CA ILE A 201 -17.57 4.64 34.86
C ILE A 201 -18.92 4.95 35.52
N LYS A 202 -19.85 5.52 34.75
CA LYS A 202 -21.12 6.04 35.28
C LYS A 202 -22.28 5.13 34.92
N VAL A 203 -23.18 4.93 35.87
CA VAL A 203 -24.46 4.24 35.67
C VAL A 203 -25.30 4.99 34.62
N GLY A 204 -25.92 4.25 33.70
CA GLY A 204 -26.74 4.79 32.61
C GLY A 204 -25.95 5.25 31.38
N GLU A 205 -24.63 5.41 31.48
CA GLU A 205 -23.79 5.75 30.33
C GLU A 205 -23.49 4.52 29.47
N THR A 206 -23.20 4.77 28.19
CA THR A 206 -22.94 3.73 27.19
C THR A 206 -21.46 3.72 26.80
N TYR A 207 -20.87 2.53 26.79
CA TYR A 207 -19.46 2.30 26.47
C TYR A 207 -19.30 1.35 25.30
N VAL A 208 -18.25 1.60 24.51
CA VAL A 208 -17.95 0.85 23.29
C VAL A 208 -16.58 0.20 23.41
N PHE A 209 -16.46 -1.02 22.88
CA PHE A 209 -15.19 -1.71 22.75
C PHE A 209 -14.59 -1.45 21.37
N ARG A 210 -13.29 -1.14 21.33
CA ARG A 210 -12.50 -1.12 20.10
C ARG A 210 -11.24 -1.96 20.23
N LEU A 211 -10.89 -2.66 19.16
CA LEU A 211 -9.63 -3.38 19.03
C LEU A 211 -8.88 -2.79 17.85
N TRP A 212 -7.73 -2.18 18.09
CA TRP A 212 -6.96 -1.49 17.06
C TRP A 212 -5.77 -2.35 16.62
N SER A 213 -5.33 -2.21 15.36
CA SER A 213 -4.14 -2.91 14.86
C SER A 213 -2.84 -2.53 15.59
N GLY A 214 -2.80 -1.37 16.24
CA GLY A 214 -1.62 -0.84 16.94
C GLY A 214 -1.94 0.46 17.70
N ALA A 215 -0.90 1.09 18.27
CA ALA A 215 -1.02 2.32 19.07
C ALA A 215 -1.47 3.55 18.29
N ASP A 216 -1.22 3.54 16.98
CA ASP A 216 -1.64 4.56 16.02
C ASP A 216 -3.14 4.54 15.72
N LYS A 217 -3.85 3.46 16.08
CA LYS A 217 -5.30 3.30 15.88
C LYS A 217 -5.76 3.48 14.43
N ASN A 218 -4.91 3.14 13.46
CA ASN A 218 -5.21 3.35 12.05
C ASN A 218 -6.25 2.37 11.48
N VAL A 219 -6.47 1.22 12.13
CA VAL A 219 -7.42 0.18 11.68
C VAL A 219 -8.21 -0.38 12.86
N ASP A 220 -9.54 -0.33 12.75
CA ASP A 220 -10.48 -0.99 13.66
C ASP A 220 -10.65 -2.47 13.30
N LEU A 221 -10.26 -3.35 14.22
CA LEU A 221 -10.33 -4.81 14.13
C LEU A 221 -11.47 -5.39 14.98
N THR A 222 -12.34 -4.58 15.60
CA THR A 222 -13.38 -5.09 16.51
C THR A 222 -14.31 -6.11 15.87
N SER A 223 -14.65 -5.93 14.60
CA SER A 223 -15.49 -6.87 13.86
C SER A 223 -14.87 -8.25 13.65
N LYS A 224 -13.56 -8.40 13.92
CA LYS A 224 -12.80 -9.64 13.75
C LYS A 224 -12.81 -10.53 14.99
N VAL A 225 -13.21 -9.98 16.14
CA VAL A 225 -13.24 -10.72 17.41
C VAL A 225 -14.66 -10.87 17.91
N LYS A 226 -14.90 -11.93 18.68
CA LYS A 226 -16.09 -12.03 19.52
C LYS A 226 -15.73 -11.55 20.91
N TYR A 227 -16.57 -10.72 21.50
CA TYR A 227 -16.32 -10.19 22.84
C TYR A 227 -17.57 -10.18 23.72
N GLU A 228 -17.34 -10.23 25.02
CA GLU A 228 -18.34 -10.13 26.08
C GLU A 228 -17.89 -9.14 27.15
N TRP A 229 -18.81 -8.28 27.60
CA TRP A 229 -18.53 -7.37 28.72
C TRP A 229 -18.50 -8.11 30.05
N ARG A 230 -17.55 -7.73 30.90
CA ARG A 230 -17.31 -8.28 32.24
C ARG A 230 -17.33 -7.16 33.28
N LEU A 231 -17.73 -7.49 34.50
CA LEU A 231 -17.52 -6.63 35.68
C LEU A 231 -16.49 -7.29 36.58
N LEU A 232 -15.37 -6.60 36.84
CA LEU A 232 -14.29 -7.07 37.72
C LEU A 232 -14.15 -6.17 38.95
N GLY A 233 -13.38 -6.61 39.94
CA GLY A 233 -13.14 -5.86 41.16
C GLY A 233 -14.14 -6.22 42.25
N GLN A 234 -14.49 -5.25 43.08
CA GLN A 234 -15.27 -5.47 44.29
C GLN A 234 -16.35 -4.39 44.42
N SER A 235 -17.52 -4.77 44.92
CA SER A 235 -18.61 -3.84 45.24
C SER A 235 -18.17 -2.72 46.18
N ALA A 236 -18.81 -1.55 46.09
CA ALA A 236 -18.42 -0.36 46.85
C ALA A 236 -18.59 -0.48 48.38
N SER A 237 -19.60 -1.19 48.87
CA SER A 237 -19.98 -1.21 50.29
C SER A 237 -20.22 -2.60 50.87
N ASP A 238 -20.70 -3.58 50.07
CA ASP A 238 -21.05 -4.91 50.58
C ASP A 238 -19.98 -6.00 50.40
N ASN A 239 -18.76 -5.61 50.00
CA ASN A 239 -17.55 -6.43 49.86
C ASN A 239 -17.68 -7.68 48.97
N ILE A 240 -18.68 -7.75 48.09
CA ILE A 240 -18.80 -8.81 47.09
C ILE A 240 -17.70 -8.63 46.03
N THR A 241 -16.83 -9.63 45.93
CA THR A 241 -15.73 -9.66 44.96
C THR A 241 -16.15 -10.44 43.71
N ALA A 242 -15.84 -9.89 42.53
CA ALA A 242 -16.03 -10.58 41.28
C ALA A 242 -15.10 -11.81 41.19
N PRO A 243 -15.51 -12.89 40.50
CA PRO A 243 -14.60 -13.99 40.21
C PRO A 243 -13.42 -13.51 39.34
N PRO A 244 -12.32 -14.27 39.24
CA PRO A 244 -11.14 -13.86 38.46
C PRO A 244 -11.44 -13.50 37.00
N GLU A 245 -12.39 -14.20 36.37
CA GLU A 245 -12.86 -13.93 35.01
C GLU A 245 -13.90 -12.80 34.90
N GLY A 246 -14.29 -12.22 36.03
CA GLY A 246 -15.34 -11.20 36.15
C GLY A 246 -16.77 -11.76 36.05
N PHE A 247 -17.73 -10.99 36.55
CA PHE A 247 -19.14 -11.31 36.35
C PHE A 247 -19.53 -11.21 34.88
N LYS A 248 -20.23 -12.23 34.39
CA LYS A 248 -20.68 -12.32 33.00
C LYS A 248 -21.92 -11.46 32.78
N THR A 249 -21.81 -10.40 31.99
CA THR A 249 -22.96 -9.54 31.67
C THR A 249 -23.90 -10.18 30.63
N LYS A 250 -23.42 -11.17 29.86
CA LYS A 250 -24.12 -11.75 28.70
C LYS A 250 -24.42 -10.75 27.57
N ILE A 251 -23.70 -9.62 27.55
CA ILE A 251 -23.76 -8.64 26.46
C ILE A 251 -22.60 -8.92 25.50
N PHE A 252 -22.92 -9.46 24.33
CA PHE A 252 -21.95 -9.86 23.31
C PHE A 252 -21.96 -8.93 22.11
N ASN A 253 -20.78 -8.58 21.58
CA ASN A 253 -20.59 -7.92 20.30
C ASN A 253 -21.44 -6.65 20.07
N ARG A 254 -21.70 -5.91 21.15
CA ARG A 254 -22.46 -4.65 21.13
C ARG A 254 -22.01 -3.74 22.25
N ASP A 255 -22.49 -2.51 22.22
CA ASP A 255 -22.22 -1.51 23.24
C ASP A 255 -22.81 -1.93 24.59
N PHE A 256 -22.17 -1.50 25.68
CA PHE A 256 -22.61 -1.78 27.03
C PHE A 256 -23.18 -0.52 27.67
N ILE A 257 -24.45 -0.58 28.03
CA ILE A 257 -25.09 0.41 28.88
C ILE A 257 -24.89 -0.05 30.31
N VAL A 258 -24.29 0.79 31.16
CA VAL A 258 -24.08 0.44 32.57
C VAL A 258 -25.44 0.39 33.26
N PRO A 259 -25.90 -0.79 33.73
CA PRO A 259 -27.22 -0.94 34.30
C PRO A 259 -27.37 -0.19 35.61
N ASN A 260 -28.62 0.15 35.97
CA ASN A 260 -28.93 0.64 37.31
C ASN A 260 -28.72 -0.46 38.36
N ASN A 261 -28.74 -0.09 39.65
CA ASN A 261 -28.41 -1.03 40.73
C ASN A 261 -29.36 -2.25 40.78
N GLU A 262 -30.65 -2.09 40.47
CA GLU A 262 -31.61 -3.20 40.48
C GLU A 262 -31.33 -4.24 39.40
N GLU A 263 -31.00 -3.79 38.19
CA GLU A 263 -30.64 -4.66 37.07
C GLU A 263 -29.26 -5.27 37.27
N ALA A 264 -28.29 -4.47 37.70
CA ALA A 264 -26.92 -4.90 37.96
C ALA A 264 -26.84 -5.96 39.05
N LYS A 265 -27.68 -5.87 40.08
CA LYS A 265 -27.76 -6.87 41.16
C LYS A 265 -28.08 -8.27 40.64
N LYS A 266 -28.80 -8.41 39.52
CA LYS A 266 -29.07 -9.72 38.90
C LYS A 266 -27.81 -10.36 38.31
N ILE A 267 -26.75 -9.57 38.10
CA ILE A 267 -25.46 -9.98 37.55
C ILE A 267 -24.45 -10.21 38.68
N THR A 268 -24.33 -9.24 39.61
CA THR A 268 -23.27 -9.22 40.63
C THR A 268 -23.69 -9.82 41.97
N ASN A 269 -25.00 -9.99 42.19
CA ASN A 269 -25.61 -10.31 43.49
C ASN A 269 -25.36 -9.27 44.60
N SER A 270 -24.82 -8.10 44.25
CA SER A 270 -24.53 -7.00 45.19
C SER A 270 -25.70 -6.03 45.31
N LYS A 271 -25.90 -5.51 46.53
CA LYS A 271 -26.84 -4.41 46.81
C LYS A 271 -26.38 -3.11 46.16
N ASP A 272 -25.09 -2.95 45.92
CA ASP A 272 -24.49 -1.83 45.20
C ASP A 272 -24.67 -1.96 43.67
N GLY A 273 -25.21 -3.09 43.20
CA GLY A 273 -25.38 -3.36 41.79
C GLY A 273 -24.04 -3.43 41.07
N ALA A 274 -23.75 -2.45 40.22
CA ALA A 274 -22.51 -2.35 39.46
C ALA A 274 -21.48 -1.41 40.13
N GLN A 275 -21.86 -0.67 41.17
CA GLN A 275 -21.00 0.33 41.80
C GLN A 275 -19.84 -0.34 42.55
N GLY A 276 -18.63 0.16 42.35
CA GLY A 276 -17.37 -0.40 42.86
C GLY A 276 -16.68 -1.36 41.89
N PHE A 277 -17.44 -1.98 40.98
CA PHE A 277 -16.86 -2.83 39.94
C PHE A 277 -16.30 -2.00 38.78
N ASN A 278 -15.23 -2.50 38.18
CA ASN A 278 -14.62 -1.98 36.97
C ASN A 278 -15.16 -2.72 35.74
N LEU A 279 -15.25 -2.01 34.63
CA LEU A 279 -15.67 -2.57 33.35
C LEU A 279 -14.48 -3.20 32.63
N ALA A 280 -14.67 -4.39 32.07
CA ALA A 280 -13.69 -5.03 31.20
C ALA A 280 -14.36 -5.78 30.05
N VAL A 281 -13.53 -6.26 29.12
CA VAL A 281 -13.98 -7.01 27.94
C VAL A 281 -13.15 -8.28 27.81
N ASP A 282 -13.85 -9.41 27.72
CA ASP A 282 -13.29 -10.72 27.38
C ASP A 282 -13.49 -10.94 25.87
N TRP A 283 -12.41 -10.99 25.10
CA TRP A 283 -12.44 -11.07 23.63
C TRP A 283 -11.58 -12.20 23.09
N LYS A 284 -11.99 -12.77 21.94
CA LYS A 284 -11.35 -13.92 21.29
C LYS A 284 -11.55 -13.93 19.78
#